data_AF-A0A7S4CRD7-F1
#
_entry.id   AF-A0A7S4CRD7-F1
#
_cell.length_a   1.000
_cell.length_b   1.000
_cell.length_c   1.000
_cell.angle_alpha   90.00
_cell.angle_beta   90.00
_cell.angle_gamma   90.00
#
_symmetry.space_group_name_H-M   'P 1'
#
loop_
_entity.id
_entity.type
_entity.pdbx_description
1 polymer ?
#
loop_
_entity_poly.entity_id
_entity_poly.type
_entity_poly.pdbx_seq_one_letter_code
_entity_poly.pdbx_strand_id
1 'polypeptide(L)'
;LSFAARGFLPLQVRKMVGFVVAVMRGRLPPDLLPRLLADDCMADVPAAPPSFAYLSDCYFDRFEKTNQLQIRPRGRQGFPRGITSPQAQHALQGFAAAIHEH
;
A
#
# COMPACT_ATOMS: atom_id res chain seq x y z
N LEU A 1 -3.46 -13.93 2.64
CA LEU A 1 -4.09 -12.91 1.77
C LEU A 1 -3.04 -11.89 1.38
N SER A 2 -2.98 -11.51 0.11
CA SER A 2 -2.12 -10.45 -0.41
C SER A 2 -2.99 -9.41 -1.11
N PHE A 3 -2.66 -8.13 -0.94
CA PHE A 3 -3.37 -7.01 -1.57
C PHE A 3 -2.36 -6.18 -2.35
N ALA A 4 -2.69 -5.81 -3.58
CA ALA A 4 -1.89 -4.92 -4.41
C ALA A 4 -2.78 -3.78 -4.91
N ALA A 5 -2.34 -2.55 -4.70
CA ALA A 5 -3.04 -1.34 -5.12
C ALA A 5 -2.04 -0.20 -5.32
N ARG A 6 -2.50 0.90 -5.95
CA ARG A 6 -1.71 2.15 -6.06
C ARG A 6 -1.55 2.87 -4.72
N GLY A 7 -2.46 2.61 -3.78
CA GLY A 7 -2.46 3.18 -2.45
C GLY A 7 -3.60 2.59 -1.63
N PHE A 8 -3.52 2.77 -0.31
CA PHE A 8 -4.55 2.34 0.63
C PHE A 8 -4.90 3.49 1.56
N LEU A 9 -6.17 3.60 1.91
CA LEU A 9 -6.63 4.46 2.98
C LEU A 9 -6.23 3.89 4.35
N PRO A 10 -6.13 4.73 5.41
CA PRO A 10 -5.88 4.25 6.76
C PRO A 10 -6.86 3.15 7.17
N LEU A 11 -6.32 2.06 7.73
CA LEU A 11 -7.07 0.86 8.15
C LEU A 11 -7.80 0.09 7.04
N GLN A 12 -7.79 0.52 5.78
CA GLN A 12 -8.60 -0.08 4.71
C GLN A 12 -8.39 -1.59 4.58
N VAL A 13 -7.14 -2.03 4.41
CA VAL A 13 -6.79 -3.45 4.29
C VAL A 13 -7.24 -4.23 5.54
N ARG A 14 -7.06 -3.64 6.73
CA ARG A 14 -7.42 -4.28 8.01
C ARG A 14 -8.93 -4.42 8.16
N LYS A 15 -9.71 -3.42 7.73
CA LYS A 15 -11.19 -3.48 7.71
C LYS A 15 -11.68 -4.47 6.66
N MET A 16 -11.06 -4.53 5.48
CA MET A 16 -11.40 -5.53 4.46
C MET A 16 -11.19 -6.97 4.98
N VAL A 17 -10.04 -7.24 5.60
CA VAL A 17 -9.76 -8.57 6.19
C VAL A 17 -10.73 -8.88 7.34
N GLY A 18 -10.95 -7.93 8.25
CA GLY A 18 -11.86 -8.13 9.37
C GLY A 18 -13.31 -8.35 8.95
N PHE A 19 -13.78 -7.64 7.92
CA PHE A 19 -15.09 -7.86 7.30
C PHE A 19 -15.24 -9.32 6.82
N VAL A 20 -14.29 -9.79 6.00
CA VAL A 20 -14.35 -11.14 5.44
C VAL A 20 -14.37 -12.19 6.55
N VAL A 21 -13.52 -12.04 7.57
CA VAL A 21 -13.49 -12.95 8.72
C VAL A 21 -14.81 -12.93 9.50
N ALA A 22 -15.41 -11.75 9.68
CA ALA A 22 -16.69 -11.62 10.36
C ALA A 22 -17.84 -12.28 9.59
N VAL A 23 -17.88 -12.12 8.26
CA VAL A 23 -18.86 -12.82 7.40
C VAL A 23 -18.66 -14.34 7.45
N MET A 24 -17.43 -14.82 7.30
CA MET A 24 -17.12 -16.26 7.37
C MET A 24 -17.49 -16.89 8.72
N ARG A 25 -17.49 -16.10 9.80
CA ARG A 25 -17.89 -16.54 11.15
C ARG A 25 -19.40 -16.36 11.41
N GLY A 26 -20.18 -15.94 10.42
CA GLY A 26 -21.62 -15.68 10.57
C GLY A 26 -21.94 -14.48 11.48
N ARG A 27 -20.98 -13.55 11.67
CA ARG A 27 -21.15 -12.35 12.51
C ARG A 27 -21.63 -11.13 11.73
N LEU A 28 -21.42 -11.10 10.41
CA LEU A 28 -21.95 -10.08 9.51
C LEU A 28 -22.65 -10.74 8.32
N PRO A 29 -23.71 -10.11 7.77
CA PRO A 29 -24.37 -10.63 6.59
C PRO A 29 -23.50 -10.42 5.34
N PRO A 30 -23.45 -11.39 4.41
CA PRO A 30 -22.65 -11.28 3.19
C PRO A 30 -23.11 -10.12 2.29
N ASP A 31 -24.40 -9.82 2.29
CA ASP A 31 -25.02 -8.75 1.47
C ASP A 31 -24.73 -7.34 2.01
N LEU A 32 -24.02 -7.23 3.14
CA LEU A 32 -23.62 -5.94 3.70
C LEU A 32 -22.58 -5.24 2.83
N LEU A 33 -21.67 -5.96 2.17
CA LEU A 33 -20.59 -5.34 1.40
C LEU A 33 -21.10 -4.50 0.22
N PRO A 34 -22.00 -5.01 -0.65
CA PRO A 34 -22.59 -4.19 -1.70
C PRO A 34 -23.26 -2.91 -1.18
N ARG A 35 -23.95 -2.99 -0.04
CA ARG A 35 -24.62 -1.84 0.59
C ARG A 35 -23.64 -0.81 1.13
N LEU A 36 -22.53 -1.26 1.73
CA LEU A 36 -21.45 -0.38 2.18
C LEU A 36 -20.75 0.32 1.01
N LEU A 37 -20.61 -0.35 -0.12
CA LEU A 37 -19.99 0.24 -1.32
C LEU A 37 -20.93 1.18 -2.08
N ALA A 38 -22.23 0.99 -1.96
CA ALA A 38 -23.25 1.87 -2.53
C ALA A 38 -23.47 3.16 -1.71
N ASP A 39 -22.78 3.32 -0.57
CA ASP A 39 -23.00 4.41 0.40
C ASP A 39 -24.43 4.42 1.00
N ASP A 40 -25.14 3.29 0.90
CA ASP A 40 -26.51 3.13 1.42
C ASP A 40 -26.55 3.03 2.95
N CYS A 41 -25.41 2.74 3.59
CA CYS A 41 -25.31 2.66 5.04
C CYS A 41 -23.88 2.82 5.57
N MET A 42 -23.76 3.20 6.84
CA MET A 42 -22.52 3.14 7.63
C MET A 42 -22.60 1.97 8.59
N ALA A 43 -21.61 1.09 8.57
CA ALA A 43 -21.48 -0.01 9.54
C ALA A 43 -20.10 0.02 10.19
N ASP A 44 -20.07 -0.32 11.48
CA ASP A 44 -18.81 -0.54 12.18
C ASP A 44 -18.25 -1.91 11.78
N VAL A 45 -17.24 -1.89 10.92
CA VAL A 45 -16.58 -3.09 10.42
C VAL A 45 -15.36 -3.38 11.29
N PRO A 46 -15.25 -4.59 11.88
CA PRO A 46 -14.11 -4.93 12.71
C PRO A 46 -12.82 -4.87 11.90
N ALA A 47 -11.76 -4.32 12.49
CA ALA A 47 -10.43 -4.30 11.90
C ALA A 47 -9.60 -5.49 12.39
N ALA A 48 -8.92 -6.18 11.47
CA ALA A 48 -7.95 -7.21 11.84
C ALA A 48 -6.81 -6.61 12.70
N PRO A 49 -6.15 -7.38 13.58
CA PRO A 49 -5.02 -6.89 14.37
C PRO A 49 -3.84 -6.42 13.47
N PRO A 50 -3.07 -5.39 13.88
CA PRO A 50 -2.00 -4.84 13.04
C PRO A 50 -0.80 -5.78 12.92
N SER A 51 -0.60 -6.67 13.90
CA SER A 51 0.54 -7.59 14.00
C SER A 51 0.66 -8.57 12.83
N PHE A 52 -0.38 -8.72 12.02
CA PHE A 52 -0.42 -9.67 10.90
C PHE A 52 -0.29 -8.99 9.53
N ALA A 53 -0.15 -7.67 9.48
CA ALA A 53 0.04 -6.93 8.25
C ALA A 53 1.52 -6.56 8.07
N TYR A 54 2.07 -6.91 6.92
CA TYR A 54 3.39 -6.46 6.48
C TYR A 54 3.31 -6.01 5.03
N LEU A 55 4.16 -5.04 4.68
CA LEU A 55 4.36 -4.63 3.30
C LEU A 55 5.36 -5.60 2.67
N SER A 56 4.91 -6.37 1.67
CA SER A 56 5.80 -7.31 0.98
C SER A 56 6.68 -6.60 -0.04
N ASP A 57 6.06 -5.81 -0.92
CA ASP A 57 6.70 -5.21 -2.09
C ASP A 57 6.15 -3.82 -2.38
N CYS A 58 6.98 -2.99 -3.00
CA CYS A 58 6.59 -1.71 -3.58
C CYS A 58 6.97 -1.71 -5.06
N TYR A 59 6.02 -1.32 -5.91
CA TYR A 59 6.20 -1.30 -7.36
C TYR A 59 6.45 0.12 -7.85
N PHE A 60 7.58 0.32 -8.53
CA PHE A 60 7.99 1.62 -9.09
C PHE A 60 8.11 1.60 -10.61
N ASP A 61 7.61 0.56 -11.29
CA ASP A 61 7.83 0.33 -12.74
C ASP A 61 7.55 1.55 -13.61
N ARG A 62 6.47 2.29 -13.32
CA ARG A 62 6.12 3.50 -14.08
C ARG A 62 7.16 4.60 -13.88
N PHE A 63 7.59 4.81 -12.64
CA PHE A 63 8.57 5.82 -12.30
C PHE A 63 9.95 5.46 -12.86
N GLU A 64 10.35 4.20 -12.74
CA GLU A 64 11.60 3.66 -13.27
C GLU A 64 11.69 3.81 -14.77
N LYS A 65 10.63 3.43 -15.50
CA LYS A 65 10.57 3.57 -16.96
C LYS A 65 10.66 5.03 -17.40
N THR A 66 9.93 5.93 -16.75
CA THR A 66 9.94 7.36 -17.10
C THR A 66 11.31 7.99 -16.89
N ASN A 67 12.03 7.60 -15.83
CA ASN A 67 13.29 8.22 -15.45
C ASN A 67 14.54 7.43 -15.90
N GLN A 68 14.36 6.30 -16.59
CA GLN A 68 15.44 5.38 -16.97
C GLN A 68 16.29 4.92 -15.77
N LEU A 69 15.63 4.62 -14.64
CA LEU A 69 16.26 4.20 -13.39
C LEU A 69 15.92 2.75 -13.03
N GLN A 70 16.78 2.10 -12.25
CA GLN A 70 16.46 0.85 -11.54
C GLN A 70 16.58 1.09 -10.04
N ILE A 71 15.45 1.14 -9.34
CA ILE A 71 15.38 1.20 -7.88
C ILE A 71 15.39 -0.24 -7.37
N ARG A 72 16.59 -0.82 -7.23
CA ARG A 72 16.69 -2.17 -6.70
C ARG A 72 16.16 -2.21 -5.25
N PRO A 73 15.31 -3.18 -4.89
CA PRO A 73 14.93 -3.37 -3.50
C PRO A 73 16.20 -3.65 -2.69
N ARG A 74 16.33 -2.99 -1.52
CA ARG A 74 17.42 -3.25 -0.57
C ARG A 74 17.29 -4.70 -0.09
N GLY A 75 17.96 -5.63 -0.77
CA GLY A 75 18.09 -7.00 -0.33
C GLY A 75 18.77 -7.07 1.04
N ARG A 76 18.33 -8.01 1.88
CA ARG A 76 18.72 -8.16 3.29
C ARG A 76 20.21 -8.48 3.54
N GLN A 77 21.09 -8.46 2.53
CA GLN A 77 22.54 -8.55 2.72
C GLN A 77 23.28 -7.73 1.66
N GLY A 78 24.12 -6.80 2.11
CA GLY A 78 25.02 -6.00 1.28
C GLY A 78 24.55 -4.56 1.08
N PHE A 79 25.15 -3.64 1.84
CA PHE A 79 25.13 -2.21 1.53
C PHE A 79 25.71 -1.97 0.12
N PRO A 80 24.96 -1.42 -0.86
CA PRO A 80 25.58 -0.78 -1.99
C PRO A 80 25.98 0.64 -1.55
N ARG A 81 27.26 0.96 -1.71
CA ARG A 81 27.74 2.34 -1.61
C ARG A 81 27.08 3.17 -2.71
N GLY A 82 26.20 4.08 -2.31
CA GLY A 82 25.83 5.25 -3.10
C GLY A 82 24.89 5.00 -4.29
N ILE A 83 24.07 6.02 -4.53
CA ILE A 83 23.34 6.22 -5.77
C ILE A 83 24.37 6.65 -6.81
N THR A 84 24.71 5.79 -7.77
CA THR A 84 25.84 6.04 -8.68
C THR A 84 25.47 6.78 -9.97
N SER A 85 24.19 7.05 -10.24
CA SER A 85 23.80 7.79 -11.45
C SER A 85 23.44 9.26 -11.14
N PRO A 86 23.98 10.23 -11.89
CA PRO A 86 23.63 11.65 -11.75
C PRO A 86 22.13 11.93 -11.97
N GLN A 87 21.48 11.12 -12.82
CA GLN A 87 20.04 11.21 -13.08
C GLN A 87 19.19 10.78 -11.88
N ALA A 88 19.62 9.77 -11.12
CA ALA A 88 18.92 9.35 -9.91
C ALA A 88 19.01 10.41 -8.79
N GLN A 89 20.11 11.16 -8.72
CA GLN A 89 20.25 12.27 -7.78
C GLN A 89 19.30 13.44 -8.12
N HIS A 90 19.18 13.79 -9.40
CA HIS A 90 18.22 14.82 -9.85
C HIS A 90 16.76 14.42 -9.61
N ALA A 91 16.40 13.17 -9.90
CA ALA A 91 15.04 12.68 -9.68
C ALA A 91 14.66 12.69 -8.19
N LEU A 92 15.60 12.39 -7.29
CA LEU A 92 15.39 12.45 -5.84
C LEU A 92 15.32 13.89 -5.32
N GLN A 93 16.09 14.82 -5.88
CA GLN A 93 15.96 16.24 -5.55
C GLN A 93 14.58 16.79 -5.94
N GLY A 94 14.07 16.42 -7.13
CA GLY A 94 12.71 16.76 -7.53
C GLY A 94 11.65 16.17 -6.62
N PHE A 95 11.83 14.92 -6.19
CA PHE A 95 10.91 14.28 -5.24
C PHE A 95 10.97 14.91 -3.83
N ALA A 96 12.16 15.23 -3.33
CA ALA A 96 12.34 15.88 -2.03
C ALA A 96 11.76 17.30 -2.01
N ALA A 97 11.88 18.05 -3.12
CA ALA A 97 11.25 19.35 -3.29
C ALA A 97 9.72 19.23 -3.28
N ALA A 98 9.15 18.24 -3.98
CA ALA A 98 7.71 18.01 -4.03
C ALA A 98 7.09 17.59 -2.68
N ILE A 99 7.87 17.01 -1.76
CA ILE A 99 7.42 16.66 -0.41
C ILE A 99 7.42 17.88 0.53
N HIS A 100 8.28 18.88 0.29
CA HIS A 100 8.38 20.07 1.14
C HIS A 100 7.36 21.18 0.79
N GLU A 101 6.70 21.10 -0.37
CA GLU A 101 5.65 22.04 -0.79
C GLU A 101 4.22 21.66 -0.34
N HIS A 102 4.06 20.60 0.47
CA HIS A 102 2.79 20.16 1.05
C HIS A 102 2.91 19.95 2.56
#